data_AF-A0A3A0F6T2-F1
#
_entry.id   AF-A0A3A0F6T2-F1
#
_cell.length_a   1.000
_cell.length_b   1.000
_cell.length_c   1.000
_cell.angle_alpha   90.00
_cell.angle_beta   90.00
_cell.angle_gamma   90.00
#
_symmetry.space_group_name_H-M   'P 1'
#
loop_
_entity.id
_entity.type
_entity.pdbx_description
1 polymer ?
#
loop_
_entity_poly.entity_id
_entity_poly.type
_entity_poly.pdbx_seq_one_letter_code
_entity_poly.pdbx_strand_id
1 'polypeptide(L)'
;MALHLVRLAGAGDRARARARARARTRARARGSRRRAAHGAPVLRSRSRPMNASPPHPRPEGRPLFGAERMAALSDGVFSIAATLLVLDVRLPAGADEFRWAQLPAVAPHLLGYVISFLVIARMWIAQHRLLQPVERLDARALWLGLLFLMLVAFVPFPTSVLAEHGNRDAVVLYAMTIVALSLLLSAFGAYVARHPEWLREGEGGAYRREGFRPWAVPAVFALSIPIAWLDPDWAMAFWLLLVPLGLALRR
;
A
#
# COMPACT_ATOMS: atom_id res chain seq x y z
N MET A 1 -16.52 -30.06 56.35
CA MET A 1 -17.96 -29.97 56.02
C MET A 1 -18.18 -29.20 54.70
N ALA A 2 -17.49 -29.57 53.62
CA ALA A 2 -17.48 -28.81 52.34
C ALA A 2 -17.60 -29.71 51.08
N LEU A 3 -18.01 -30.97 51.24
CA LEU A 3 -18.12 -31.95 50.13
C LEU A 3 -19.57 -32.38 49.82
N HIS A 4 -20.57 -31.86 50.53
CA HIS A 4 -21.98 -32.21 50.32
C HIS A 4 -22.78 -31.19 49.47
N LEU A 5 -22.22 -30.02 49.17
CA LEU A 5 -22.94 -28.93 48.47
C LEU A 5 -22.74 -28.87 46.94
N VAL A 6 -21.76 -29.59 46.38
CA VAL A 6 -21.51 -29.58 44.91
C VAL A 6 -22.43 -30.56 44.16
N ARG A 7 -23.03 -31.55 44.85
CA ARG A 7 -23.80 -32.63 44.22
C ARG A 7 -25.26 -32.25 43.87
N LEU A 8 -25.80 -31.18 44.45
CA LEU A 8 -27.20 -30.76 44.24
C LEU A 8 -27.38 -29.75 43.09
N ALA A 9 -26.31 -29.04 42.68
CA ALA A 9 -26.38 -28.09 41.56
C ALA A 9 -26.40 -28.77 40.17
N GLY A 10 -25.85 -29.99 40.04
CA GLY A 10 -25.73 -30.70 38.75
C GLY A 10 -26.98 -31.43 38.26
N ALA A 11 -28.00 -31.61 39.11
CA ALA A 11 -29.22 -32.37 38.77
C ALA A 11 -30.24 -31.52 37.99
N GLY A 12 -30.33 -30.22 38.29
CA GLY A 12 -31.28 -29.29 37.66
C GLY A 12 -30.97 -29.02 36.18
N ASP A 13 -29.70 -28.92 35.82
CA ASP A 13 -29.29 -28.61 34.44
C ASP A 13 -29.50 -29.78 33.47
N ARG A 14 -29.34 -31.02 33.94
CA ARG A 14 -29.59 -32.21 33.11
C ARG A 14 -31.07 -32.40 32.77
N ALA A 15 -31.97 -31.99 33.66
CA ALA A 15 -33.42 -32.01 33.40
C ALA A 15 -33.83 -30.95 32.37
N ARG A 16 -33.27 -29.73 32.47
CA ARG A 16 -33.54 -28.63 31.54
C ARG A 16 -32.99 -28.91 30.13
N ALA A 17 -31.83 -29.56 30.02
CA ALA A 17 -31.26 -29.97 28.74
C ALA A 17 -32.13 -31.03 28.02
N ARG A 18 -32.65 -32.02 28.75
CA ARG A 18 -33.53 -33.08 28.18
C ARG A 18 -34.88 -32.53 27.72
N ALA A 19 -35.45 -31.53 28.40
CA ALA A 19 -36.68 -30.87 28.00
C ALA A 19 -36.53 -30.08 26.68
N ARG A 20 -35.41 -29.33 26.52
CA ARG A 20 -35.11 -28.58 25.29
C ARG A 20 -34.87 -29.48 24.08
N ALA A 21 -34.26 -30.65 24.27
CA ALA A 21 -34.05 -31.63 23.20
C ALA A 21 -35.40 -32.19 22.67
N ARG A 22 -36.33 -32.56 23.56
CA ARG A 22 -37.65 -33.09 23.16
C ARG A 22 -38.53 -32.08 22.43
N ALA A 23 -38.41 -30.78 22.76
CA ALA A 23 -39.15 -29.71 22.08
C ALA A 23 -38.68 -29.51 20.63
N ARG A 24 -37.36 -29.60 20.37
CA ARG A 24 -36.79 -29.48 19.01
C ARG A 24 -37.21 -30.62 18.08
N THR A 25 -37.31 -31.85 18.59
CA THR A 25 -37.73 -33.00 17.78
C THR A 25 -39.19 -32.92 17.36
N ARG A 26 -40.08 -32.42 18.23
CA ARG A 26 -41.52 -32.22 17.90
C ARG A 26 -41.74 -31.09 16.89
N ALA A 27 -40.94 -30.03 16.91
CA ALA A 27 -41.02 -28.95 15.92
C ALA A 27 -40.63 -29.42 14.50
N ARG A 28 -39.62 -30.29 14.39
CA ARG A 28 -39.13 -30.80 13.09
C ARG A 28 -40.14 -31.75 12.42
N ALA A 29 -40.88 -32.54 13.20
CA ALA A 29 -41.90 -33.46 12.68
C ALA A 29 -43.18 -32.75 12.15
N ARG A 30 -43.50 -31.55 12.66
CA ARG A 30 -44.64 -30.75 12.16
C ARG A 30 -44.32 -29.99 10.86
N GLY A 31 -43.06 -29.67 10.61
CA GLY A 31 -42.64 -28.96 9.39
C GLY A 31 -42.67 -29.81 8.11
N SER A 32 -42.42 -31.12 8.20
CA SER A 32 -42.35 -31.98 7.01
C SER A 32 -43.72 -32.35 6.43
N ARG A 33 -44.78 -32.40 7.25
CA ARG A 33 -46.14 -32.73 6.78
C ARG A 33 -46.83 -31.61 6.00
N ARG A 34 -46.32 -30.36 6.06
CA ARG A 34 -46.93 -29.21 5.39
C ARG A 34 -46.39 -28.93 3.98
N ARG A 35 -45.38 -29.70 3.53
CA ARG A 35 -44.74 -29.53 2.20
C ARG A 35 -45.29 -30.46 1.11
N ALA A 36 -46.25 -31.34 1.42
CA ALA A 36 -46.78 -32.33 0.48
C ALA A 36 -48.10 -31.93 -0.20
N ALA A 37 -48.52 -30.65 -0.12
CA ALA A 37 -49.83 -30.21 -0.59
C ALA A 37 -49.78 -28.94 -1.46
N HIS A 38 -48.78 -28.80 -2.33
CA HIS A 38 -48.73 -27.73 -3.34
C HIS A 38 -48.33 -28.28 -4.72
N GLY A 39 -49.36 -28.39 -5.58
CA GLY A 39 -49.35 -28.17 -7.03
C GLY A 39 -48.16 -28.69 -7.84
N ALA A 40 -48.42 -29.72 -8.65
CA ALA A 40 -47.60 -30.06 -9.80
C ALA A 40 -47.46 -28.83 -10.74
N PRO A 41 -46.26 -28.51 -11.26
CA PRO A 41 -46.11 -27.40 -12.19
C PRO A 41 -46.57 -27.82 -13.59
N VAL A 42 -47.61 -27.14 -14.07
CA VAL A 42 -48.04 -27.16 -15.48
C VAL A 42 -46.88 -26.66 -16.35
N LEU A 43 -46.37 -27.51 -17.23
CA LEU A 43 -45.41 -27.16 -18.28
C LEU A 43 -46.05 -26.19 -19.27
N ARG A 44 -45.99 -24.89 -18.96
CA ARG A 44 -46.23 -23.83 -19.94
C ARG A 44 -45.06 -23.82 -20.93
N SER A 45 -45.28 -24.42 -22.09
CA SER A 45 -44.48 -24.19 -23.30
C SER A 45 -44.47 -22.69 -23.59
N ARG A 46 -43.41 -22.01 -23.15
CA ARG A 46 -43.11 -20.64 -23.58
C ARG A 46 -42.52 -20.74 -24.98
N SER A 47 -43.33 -20.45 -25.98
CA SER A 47 -42.87 -20.05 -27.31
C SER A 47 -41.88 -18.91 -27.17
N ARG A 48 -40.58 -19.24 -27.30
CA ARG A 48 -39.48 -18.29 -27.36
C ARG A 48 -39.69 -17.44 -28.62
N PRO A 49 -39.80 -16.10 -28.54
CA PRO A 49 -39.75 -15.28 -29.74
C PRO A 49 -38.38 -15.45 -30.40
N MET A 50 -38.38 -15.96 -31.63
CA MET A 50 -37.21 -16.31 -32.43
C MET A 50 -36.51 -15.07 -33.05
N ASN A 51 -36.64 -13.92 -32.40
CA ASN A 51 -36.11 -12.63 -32.88
C ASN A 51 -35.46 -11.81 -31.76
N ALA A 52 -34.71 -12.47 -30.88
CA ALA A 52 -33.73 -11.76 -30.07
C ALA A 52 -32.43 -11.73 -30.89
N SER A 53 -32.11 -10.57 -31.46
CA SER A 53 -30.75 -10.29 -31.93
C SER A 53 -29.77 -10.71 -30.82
N PRO A 54 -28.64 -11.35 -31.15
CA PRO A 54 -27.63 -11.67 -30.14
C PRO A 54 -27.31 -10.39 -29.37
N PRO A 55 -27.23 -10.42 -28.03
CA PRO A 55 -26.90 -9.24 -27.27
C PRO A 55 -25.61 -8.66 -27.84
N HIS A 56 -25.67 -7.41 -28.30
CA HIS A 56 -24.49 -6.70 -28.77
C HIS A 56 -23.39 -6.89 -27.73
N PRO A 57 -22.17 -7.32 -28.14
CA PRO A 57 -21.05 -7.38 -27.21
C PRO A 57 -20.96 -6.01 -26.53
N ARG A 58 -21.15 -6.01 -25.21
CA ARG A 58 -20.98 -4.79 -24.41
C ARG A 58 -19.61 -4.22 -24.79
N PRO A 59 -19.48 -2.90 -25.00
CA PRO A 59 -18.19 -2.30 -25.35
C PRO A 59 -17.15 -2.88 -24.40
N GLU A 60 -16.18 -3.60 -24.97
CA GLU A 60 -15.15 -4.29 -24.20
C GLU A 60 -14.53 -3.23 -23.28
N GLY A 61 -14.78 -3.37 -21.97
CA GLY A 61 -14.20 -2.47 -20.99
C GLY A 61 -12.70 -2.44 -21.20
N ARG A 62 -12.06 -1.29 -20.95
CA ARG A 62 -10.60 -1.15 -21.10
C ARG A 62 -9.89 -2.36 -20.50
N PRO A 63 -8.86 -2.92 -21.16
CA PRO A 63 -8.16 -4.09 -20.64
C PRO A 63 -7.64 -3.78 -19.23
N LEU A 64 -8.03 -4.63 -18.29
CA LEU A 64 -7.63 -4.55 -16.90
C LEU A 64 -6.52 -5.58 -16.65
N PHE A 65 -5.48 -5.15 -15.95
CA PHE A 65 -4.31 -5.93 -15.60
C PHE A 65 -4.31 -6.25 -14.11
N GLY A 66 -3.80 -7.43 -13.72
CA GLY A 66 -3.66 -7.80 -12.31
C GLY A 66 -2.66 -6.89 -11.59
N ALA A 67 -3.06 -6.32 -10.46
CA ALA A 67 -2.20 -5.44 -9.67
C ALA A 67 -0.97 -6.18 -9.11
N GLU A 68 -1.01 -7.51 -8.98
CA GLU A 68 0.12 -8.30 -8.47
C GLU A 68 1.37 -8.19 -9.36
N ARG A 69 1.19 -8.07 -10.69
CA ARG A 69 2.33 -7.95 -11.61
C ARG A 69 3.01 -6.59 -11.47
N MET A 70 2.23 -5.53 -11.26
CA MET A 70 2.75 -4.19 -10.99
C MET A 70 3.50 -4.16 -9.66
N ALA A 71 2.97 -4.82 -8.62
CA ALA A 71 3.64 -4.95 -7.32
C ALA A 71 4.98 -5.68 -7.46
N ALA A 72 5.02 -6.82 -8.15
CA ALA A 72 6.24 -7.59 -8.36
C ALA A 72 7.32 -6.82 -9.15
N LEU A 73 6.92 -6.10 -10.21
CA LEU A 73 7.86 -5.23 -10.94
C LEU A 73 8.42 -4.13 -10.04
N SER A 74 7.55 -3.54 -9.23
CA SER A 74 7.95 -2.49 -8.31
C SER A 74 8.96 -2.98 -7.29
N ASP A 75 8.71 -4.14 -6.67
CA ASP A 75 9.63 -4.73 -5.69
C ASP A 75 11.02 -4.92 -6.30
N GLY A 76 11.11 -5.42 -7.53
CA GLY A 76 12.38 -5.53 -8.25
C GLY A 76 13.09 -4.19 -8.46
N VAL A 77 12.37 -3.17 -8.93
CA VAL A 77 12.95 -1.83 -9.15
C VAL A 77 13.39 -1.17 -7.84
N PHE A 78 12.58 -1.27 -6.79
CA PHE A 78 12.93 -0.74 -5.46
C PHE A 78 14.17 -1.42 -4.88
N SER A 79 14.27 -2.75 -5.00
CA SER A 79 15.45 -3.50 -4.55
C SER A 79 16.71 -3.06 -5.30
N ILE A 80 16.65 -2.92 -6.62
CA ILE A 80 17.80 -2.47 -7.43
C ILE A 80 18.18 -1.03 -7.06
N ALA A 81 17.22 -0.10 -7.02
CA ALA A 81 17.50 1.29 -6.68
C ALA A 81 18.14 1.43 -5.29
N ALA A 82 17.66 0.68 -4.30
CA ALA A 82 18.21 0.67 -2.95
C ALA A 82 19.65 0.14 -2.89
N THR A 83 19.99 -0.90 -3.66
CA THR A 83 21.35 -1.47 -3.68
C THR A 83 22.32 -0.62 -4.49
N LEU A 84 21.86 0.09 -5.52
CA LEU A 84 22.73 1.00 -6.29
C LEU A 84 23.24 2.18 -5.45
N LEU A 85 22.49 2.64 -4.45
CA LEU A 85 22.90 3.75 -3.59
C LEU A 85 24.26 3.51 -2.90
N VAL A 86 24.57 2.26 -2.54
CA VAL A 86 25.82 1.97 -1.82
C VAL A 86 27.05 2.10 -2.73
N LEU A 87 26.87 2.00 -4.04
CA LEU A 87 27.97 2.07 -5.01
C LEU A 87 28.59 3.48 -5.11
N ASP A 88 27.87 4.50 -4.66
CA ASP A 88 28.35 5.88 -4.61
C ASP A 88 28.99 6.25 -3.27
N VAL A 89 29.03 5.32 -2.30
CA VAL A 89 29.83 5.45 -1.08
C VAL A 89 31.26 5.03 -1.39
N ARG A 90 32.10 6.01 -1.73
CA ARG A 90 33.48 5.78 -2.18
C ARG A 90 34.48 6.46 -1.27
N LEU A 91 35.70 5.92 -1.28
CA LEU A 91 36.86 6.55 -0.67
C LEU A 91 37.25 7.84 -1.43
N PRO A 92 37.90 8.81 -0.76
CA PRO A 92 38.44 9.99 -1.42
C PRO A 92 39.41 9.62 -2.57
N ALA A 93 39.42 10.43 -3.62
CA ALA A 93 40.33 10.22 -4.75
C ALA A 93 41.80 10.20 -4.27
N GLY A 94 42.57 9.21 -4.74
CA GLY A 94 43.98 9.03 -4.37
C GLY A 94 44.23 8.30 -3.05
N ALA A 95 43.20 7.72 -2.43
CA ALA A 95 43.39 6.81 -1.30
C ALA A 95 43.80 5.41 -1.78
N ASP A 96 45.08 5.05 -1.58
CA ASP A 96 45.60 3.70 -1.91
C ASP A 96 45.13 2.64 -0.89
N GLU A 97 44.82 3.07 0.34
CA GLU A 97 44.36 2.22 1.44
C GLU A 97 43.29 2.93 2.28
N PHE A 98 42.35 2.15 2.83
CA PHE A 98 41.39 2.65 3.82
C PHE A 98 42.09 2.93 5.15
N ARG A 99 41.89 4.14 5.69
CA ARG A 99 42.36 4.54 7.01
C ARG A 99 41.21 5.18 7.79
N TRP A 100 41.10 4.88 9.09
CA TRP A 100 40.06 5.48 9.95
C TRP A 100 40.03 7.01 9.91
N ALA A 101 41.18 7.65 9.67
CA ALA A 101 41.29 9.11 9.52
C ALA A 101 40.56 9.67 8.28
N GLN A 102 40.22 8.85 7.29
CA GLN A 102 39.46 9.25 6.10
C GLN A 102 37.94 9.20 6.32
N LEU A 103 37.47 8.62 7.44
CA LEU A 103 36.04 8.46 7.72
C LEU A 103 35.26 9.81 7.68
N PRO A 104 35.79 10.93 8.20
CA PRO A 104 35.12 12.23 8.07
C PRO A 104 34.91 12.68 6.62
N ALA A 105 35.81 12.34 5.70
CA ALA A 105 35.70 12.68 4.29
C ALA A 105 34.64 11.83 3.56
N VAL A 106 34.38 10.61 4.04
CA VAL A 106 33.35 9.71 3.49
C VAL A 106 31.96 9.98 4.10
N ALA A 107 31.91 10.69 5.23
CA ALA A 107 30.67 10.94 5.97
C ALA A 107 29.54 11.56 5.11
N PRO A 108 29.77 12.55 4.22
CA PRO A 108 28.71 13.08 3.36
C PRO A 108 28.08 12.03 2.44
N HIS A 109 28.90 11.16 1.84
CA HIS A 109 28.43 10.05 1.02
C HIS A 109 27.62 9.04 1.83
N LEU A 110 28.09 8.70 3.03
CA LEU A 110 27.37 7.77 3.91
C LEU A 110 26.03 8.36 4.38
N LEU A 111 25.98 9.65 4.69
CA LEU A 111 24.75 10.36 5.06
C LEU A 111 23.76 10.41 3.90
N GLY A 112 24.23 10.78 2.70
CA GLY A 112 23.43 10.79 1.47
C GLY A 112 22.84 9.40 1.18
N TYR A 113 23.66 8.35 1.31
CA TYR A 113 23.23 6.96 1.21
C TYR A 113 22.12 6.62 2.22
N VAL A 114 22.32 6.87 3.52
CA VAL A 114 21.35 6.52 4.57
C VAL A 114 20.04 7.26 4.37
N ILE A 115 20.09 8.58 4.13
CA ILE A 115 18.89 9.40 3.91
C ILE A 115 18.10 8.86 2.71
N SER A 116 18.78 8.62 1.60
CA SER A 116 18.13 8.18 0.35
C SER A 116 17.59 6.77 0.47
N PHE A 117 18.29 5.87 1.15
CA PHE A 117 17.80 4.52 1.42
C PHE A 117 16.52 4.55 2.25
N LEU A 118 16.46 5.39 3.29
CA LEU A 118 15.26 5.56 4.11
C LEU A 118 14.10 6.16 3.31
N VAL A 119 14.38 7.11 2.41
CA VAL A 119 13.37 7.69 1.52
C VAL A 119 12.82 6.63 0.55
N ILE A 120 13.69 5.86 -0.12
CA ILE A 120 13.29 4.76 -1.00
C ILE A 120 12.46 3.73 -0.23
N ALA A 121 12.90 3.31 0.96
CA ALA A 121 12.16 2.37 1.80
C ALA A 121 10.79 2.92 2.21
N ARG A 122 10.70 4.21 2.56
CA ARG A 122 9.45 4.87 2.91
C ARG A 122 8.48 4.97 1.73
N MET A 123 9.00 5.22 0.53
CA MET A 123 8.24 5.23 -0.72
C MET A 123 7.75 3.82 -1.08
N TRP A 124 8.59 2.80 -0.90
CA TRP A 124 8.22 1.40 -1.07
C TRP A 124 7.06 1.01 -0.16
N ILE A 125 7.14 1.33 1.14
CA ILE A 125 6.04 1.07 2.10
C ILE A 125 4.75 1.77 1.66
N ALA A 126 4.84 3.02 1.19
CA ALA A 126 3.68 3.78 0.74
C ALA A 126 3.03 3.15 -0.49
N GLN A 127 3.82 2.81 -1.50
CA GLN A 127 3.31 2.19 -2.72
C GLN A 127 2.72 0.80 -2.42
N HIS A 128 3.39 0.00 -1.59
CA HIS A 128 2.90 -1.31 -1.18
C HIS A 128 1.53 -1.19 -0.51
N ARG A 129 1.33 -0.23 0.40
CA ARG A 129 0.02 0.07 1.01
C ARG A 129 -1.03 0.51 0.00
N LEU A 130 -0.65 1.29 -1.01
CA LEU A 130 -1.56 1.75 -2.06
C LEU A 130 -1.95 0.64 -3.04
N LEU A 131 -1.12 -0.40 -3.21
CA LEU A 131 -1.39 -1.53 -4.10
C LEU A 131 -2.07 -2.71 -3.39
N GLN A 132 -1.86 -2.88 -2.08
CA GLN A 132 -2.38 -4.03 -1.31
C GLN A 132 -3.91 -4.26 -1.40
N PRO A 133 -4.78 -3.23 -1.43
CA PRO A 133 -6.22 -3.43 -1.62
C PRO A 133 -6.65 -3.46 -3.09
N VAL A 134 -5.74 -3.24 -4.05
CA VAL A 134 -6.05 -3.15 -5.48
C VAL A 134 -5.96 -4.53 -6.12
N GLU A 135 -6.98 -4.91 -6.88
CA GLU A 135 -7.02 -6.19 -7.62
C GLU A 135 -6.73 -5.98 -9.11
N ARG A 136 -7.16 -4.84 -9.67
CA ARG A 136 -7.10 -4.56 -11.10
C ARG A 136 -6.62 -3.14 -11.38
N LEU A 137 -5.91 -2.97 -12.49
CA LEU A 137 -5.41 -1.67 -12.95
C LEU A 137 -5.71 -1.53 -14.44
N ASP A 138 -6.12 -0.34 -14.86
CA ASP A 138 -6.18 -0.04 -16.29
C ASP A 138 -4.81 0.42 -16.81
N ALA A 139 -4.69 0.60 -18.13
CA ALA A 139 -3.44 1.04 -18.76
C ALA A 139 -2.92 2.38 -18.22
N ARG A 140 -3.79 3.30 -17.81
CA ARG A 140 -3.38 4.62 -17.29
C ARG A 140 -2.75 4.50 -15.92
N ALA A 141 -3.33 3.69 -15.04
CA ALA A 141 -2.73 3.40 -13.73
C ALA A 141 -1.37 2.72 -13.88
N LEU A 142 -1.21 1.81 -14.84
CA LEU A 142 0.08 1.19 -15.15
C LEU A 142 1.12 2.23 -15.59
N TRP A 143 0.78 3.14 -16.50
CA TRP A 143 1.72 4.18 -16.93
C TRP A 143 2.12 5.13 -15.80
N LEU A 144 1.18 5.52 -14.93
CA LEU A 144 1.49 6.30 -13.73
C LEU A 144 2.46 5.56 -12.81
N GLY A 145 2.23 4.26 -12.62
CA GLY A 145 3.11 3.38 -11.86
C GLY A 145 4.51 3.27 -12.48
N LEU A 146 4.60 3.07 -13.79
CA LEU A 146 5.88 2.98 -14.51
C LEU A 146 6.67 4.29 -14.44
N LEU A 147 5.99 5.44 -14.59
CA LEU A 147 6.62 6.75 -14.45
C LEU A 147 7.15 6.98 -13.03
N PHE A 148 6.40 6.53 -12.01
CA PHE A 148 6.88 6.52 -10.63
C PHE A 148 8.11 5.64 -10.46
N LEU A 149 8.11 4.41 -10.98
CA LEU A 149 9.26 3.49 -10.91
C LEU A 149 10.49 4.01 -11.65
N MET A 150 10.30 4.72 -12.77
CA MET A 150 11.38 5.40 -13.47
C MET A 150 12.07 6.43 -12.56
N LEU A 151 11.30 7.24 -11.83
CA LEU A 151 11.89 8.18 -10.88
C LEU A 151 12.51 7.49 -9.67
N VAL A 152 11.99 6.34 -9.21
CA VAL A 152 12.61 5.56 -8.14
C VAL A 152 14.00 5.07 -8.57
N ALA A 153 14.11 4.55 -9.79
CA ALA A 153 15.39 4.13 -10.38
C ALA A 153 16.35 5.32 -10.61
N PHE A 154 15.82 6.54 -10.74
CA PHE A 154 16.62 7.75 -10.89
C PHE A 154 17.20 8.27 -9.56
N VAL A 155 16.62 7.96 -8.39
CA VAL A 155 17.05 8.46 -7.07
C VAL A 155 18.55 8.33 -6.76
N PRO A 156 19.28 7.27 -7.18
CA PRO A 156 20.72 7.20 -6.93
C PRO A 156 21.51 8.37 -7.52
N PHE A 157 21.12 8.88 -8.70
CA PHE A 157 21.81 10.00 -9.34
C PHE A 157 21.77 11.32 -8.53
N PRO A 158 20.61 11.90 -8.14
CA PRO A 158 20.61 13.09 -7.31
C PRO A 158 21.20 12.85 -5.92
N THR A 159 21.20 11.61 -5.43
CA THR A 159 21.88 11.26 -4.18
C THR A 159 23.39 11.44 -4.28
N SER A 160 24.00 10.96 -5.37
CA SER A 160 25.44 11.12 -5.58
C SER A 160 25.82 12.57 -5.81
N VAL A 161 25.04 13.31 -6.62
CA VAL A 161 25.23 14.75 -6.83
C VAL A 161 25.18 15.52 -5.51
N LEU A 162 24.21 15.19 -4.64
CA LEU A 162 24.08 15.77 -3.31
C LEU A 162 25.29 15.46 -2.43
N ALA A 163 25.72 14.20 -2.38
CA ALA A 163 26.86 13.77 -1.57
C ALA A 163 28.17 14.42 -1.99
N GLU A 164 28.38 14.61 -3.29
CA GLU A 164 29.62 15.15 -3.85
C GLU A 164 29.69 16.69 -3.75
N HIS A 165 28.57 17.38 -3.97
CA HIS A 165 28.58 18.84 -4.08
C HIS A 165 28.01 19.55 -2.85
N GLY A 166 26.97 19.00 -2.21
CA GLY A 166 26.30 19.61 -1.04
C GLY A 166 25.71 21.01 -1.26
N ASN A 167 25.81 21.56 -2.47
CA ASN A 167 25.44 22.94 -2.76
C ASN A 167 23.93 23.08 -2.96
N ARG A 168 23.45 24.32 -3.03
CA ARG A 168 22.02 24.64 -3.22
C ARG A 168 21.41 23.86 -4.38
N ASP A 169 22.07 23.83 -5.53
CA ASP A 169 21.49 23.25 -6.73
C ASP A 169 21.38 21.71 -6.62
N ALA A 170 22.33 21.05 -5.94
CA ALA A 170 22.26 19.64 -5.61
C ALA A 170 21.12 19.32 -4.62
N VAL A 171 20.96 20.15 -3.57
CA VAL A 171 19.85 20.04 -2.61
C VAL A 171 18.50 20.22 -3.32
N VAL A 172 18.38 21.22 -4.20
CA VAL A 172 17.16 21.49 -4.97
C VAL A 172 16.86 20.33 -5.93
N LEU A 173 17.85 19.80 -6.64
CA LEU A 173 17.67 18.64 -7.52
C LEU A 173 17.16 17.41 -6.75
N TYR A 174 17.77 17.11 -5.60
CA TYR A 174 17.32 16.02 -4.74
C TYR A 174 15.90 16.25 -4.24
N ALA A 175 15.61 17.41 -3.68
CA ALA A 175 14.28 17.77 -3.17
C ALA A 175 13.20 17.70 -4.27
N MET A 176 13.47 18.22 -5.47
CA MET A 176 12.55 18.15 -6.60
C MET A 176 12.27 16.70 -7.01
N THR A 177 13.29 15.83 -7.00
CA THR A 177 13.11 14.41 -7.31
C THR A 177 12.17 13.74 -6.31
N ILE A 178 12.35 13.99 -5.01
CA ILE A 178 11.48 13.41 -3.97
C ILE A 178 10.07 14.00 -3.99
N VAL A 179 9.93 15.30 -4.29
CA VAL A 179 8.61 15.93 -4.51
C VAL A 179 7.89 15.30 -5.70
N ALA A 180 8.58 15.13 -6.83
CA ALA A 180 8.00 14.50 -8.03
C ALA A 180 7.55 13.05 -7.76
N LEU A 181 8.38 12.25 -7.08
CA LEU A 181 8.02 10.90 -6.63
C LEU A 181 6.75 10.91 -5.78
N SER A 182 6.70 11.80 -4.80
CA SER A 182 5.57 11.91 -3.88
C SER A 182 4.29 12.35 -4.59
N LEU A 183 4.40 13.27 -5.55
CA LEU A 183 3.27 13.72 -6.37
C LEU A 183 2.76 12.61 -7.29
N LEU A 184 3.65 11.85 -7.94
CA LEU A 184 3.25 10.70 -8.77
C LEU A 184 2.56 9.62 -7.95
N LEU A 185 3.09 9.29 -6.77
CA LEU A 185 2.47 8.33 -5.88
C LEU A 185 1.09 8.80 -5.39
N SER A 186 0.96 10.09 -5.07
CA SER A 186 -0.32 10.69 -4.69
C SER A 186 -1.31 10.70 -5.86
N ALA A 187 -0.84 10.99 -7.07
CA ALA A 187 -1.66 10.95 -8.29
C ALA A 187 -2.14 9.53 -8.60
N PHE A 188 -1.27 8.53 -8.45
CA PHE A 188 -1.61 7.11 -8.57
C PHE A 188 -2.71 6.73 -7.57
N GLY A 189 -2.51 7.03 -6.28
CA GLY A 189 -3.51 6.75 -5.24
C GLY A 189 -4.83 7.48 -5.48
N ALA A 190 -4.79 8.76 -5.86
CA ALA A 190 -5.99 9.54 -6.18
C ALA A 190 -6.71 9.00 -7.43
N TYR A 191 -5.97 8.47 -8.41
CA TYR A 191 -6.55 7.85 -9.59
C TYR A 191 -7.29 6.56 -9.21
N VAL A 192 -6.62 5.65 -8.49
CA VAL A 192 -7.23 4.40 -8.00
C VAL A 192 -8.43 4.68 -7.07
N ALA A 193 -8.36 5.71 -6.22
CA ALA A 193 -9.46 6.08 -5.33
C ALA A 193 -10.75 6.50 -6.05
N ARG A 194 -10.65 6.95 -7.32
CA ARG A 194 -11.80 7.25 -8.18
C ARG A 194 -12.41 6.01 -8.83
N HIS A 195 -11.75 4.86 -8.70
CA HIS A 195 -12.15 3.57 -9.27
C HIS A 195 -12.31 2.51 -8.16
N PRO A 196 -13.32 2.67 -7.27
CA PRO A 196 -13.54 1.72 -6.17
C PRO A 196 -13.82 0.29 -6.64
N GLU A 197 -14.25 0.09 -7.90
CA GLU A 197 -14.45 -1.21 -8.53
C GLU A 197 -13.17 -2.02 -8.75
N TRP A 198 -12.00 -1.38 -8.64
CA TRP A 198 -10.70 -2.06 -8.71
C TRP A 198 -10.21 -2.55 -7.36
N LEU A 199 -10.85 -2.12 -6.28
CA LEU A 199 -10.47 -2.42 -4.91
C LEU A 199 -11.21 -3.68 -4.44
N ARG A 200 -10.56 -4.42 -3.55
CA ARG A 200 -11.19 -5.52 -2.81
C ARG A 200 -12.43 -5.02 -2.06
N GLU A 201 -13.46 -5.86 -2.02
CA GLU A 201 -14.73 -5.51 -1.38
C GLU A 201 -14.52 -5.02 0.07
N GLY A 202 -15.08 -3.86 0.39
CA GLY A 202 -14.98 -3.24 1.73
C GLY A 202 -13.78 -2.31 1.96
N GLU A 203 -12.78 -2.30 1.08
CA GLU A 203 -11.53 -1.54 1.30
C GLU A 203 -11.59 -0.08 0.83
N GLY A 204 -12.56 0.30 -0.01
CA GLY A 204 -12.60 1.64 -0.63
C GLY A 204 -12.74 2.81 0.37
N GLY A 205 -13.40 2.58 1.51
CA GLY A 205 -13.52 3.58 2.58
C GLY A 205 -12.21 3.81 3.33
N ALA A 206 -11.47 2.74 3.62
CA ALA A 206 -10.14 2.82 4.23
C ALA A 206 -9.14 3.46 3.27
N TYR A 207 -9.17 3.03 2.00
CA TYR A 207 -8.28 3.55 0.95
C TYR A 207 -8.33 5.07 0.78
N ARG A 208 -9.53 5.67 0.78
CA ARG A 208 -9.68 7.13 0.67
C ARG A 208 -9.14 7.89 1.88
N ARG A 209 -9.21 7.30 3.09
CA ARG A 209 -8.61 7.89 4.29
C ARG A 209 -7.09 7.77 4.27
N GLU A 210 -6.58 6.62 3.84
CA GLU A 210 -5.15 6.35 3.70
C GLU A 210 -4.51 7.22 2.61
N GLY A 211 -5.21 7.42 1.48
CA GLY A 211 -4.75 8.21 0.33
C GLY A 211 -4.57 9.70 0.62
N PHE A 212 -5.14 10.22 1.71
CA PHE A 212 -4.94 11.61 2.15
C PHE A 212 -3.71 11.79 3.06
N ARG A 213 -3.07 10.68 3.48
CA ARG A 213 -1.94 10.67 4.41
C ARG A 213 -0.51 10.75 3.81
N PRO A 214 -0.24 10.71 2.48
CA PRO A 214 1.13 10.75 1.99
C PRO A 214 1.72 12.17 1.87
N TRP A 215 0.97 13.24 2.14
CA TRP A 215 1.42 14.62 1.93
C TRP A 215 2.53 15.10 2.87
N ALA A 216 2.77 14.41 3.99
CA ALA A 216 3.80 14.78 4.94
C ALA A 216 5.21 14.79 4.31
N VAL A 217 5.55 13.78 3.52
CA VAL A 217 6.86 13.66 2.87
C VAL A 217 7.07 14.75 1.79
N PRO A 218 6.19 14.92 0.78
CA PRO A 218 6.34 16.00 -0.19
C PRO A 218 6.31 17.37 0.46
N ALA A 219 5.52 17.59 1.51
CA ALA A 219 5.50 18.88 2.20
C ALA A 219 6.87 19.20 2.82
N VAL A 220 7.50 18.25 3.54
CA VAL A 220 8.83 18.46 4.13
C VAL A 220 9.87 18.77 3.06
N PHE A 221 9.91 18.00 1.96
CA PHE A 221 10.88 18.25 0.88
C PHE A 221 10.58 19.53 0.10
N ALA A 222 9.32 19.84 -0.19
CA ALA A 222 8.94 21.08 -0.87
C ALA A 222 9.28 22.31 -0.01
N LEU A 223 9.06 22.25 1.30
CA LEU A 223 9.45 23.32 2.23
C LEU A 223 10.97 23.45 2.38
N SER A 224 11.74 22.39 2.13
CA SER A 224 13.20 22.48 2.13
C SER A 224 13.78 23.25 0.94
N ILE A 225 13.05 23.36 -0.17
CA ILE A 225 13.49 24.11 -1.37
C ILE A 225 13.75 25.58 -1.04
N PRO A 226 12.81 26.36 -0.48
CA PRO A 226 13.09 27.75 -0.11
C PRO A 226 14.14 27.85 1.01
N ILE A 227 14.24 26.87 1.91
CA ILE A 227 15.29 26.86 2.96
C ILE A 227 16.68 26.73 2.32
N ALA A 228 16.83 25.95 1.24
CA ALA A 228 18.09 25.78 0.54
C ALA A 228 18.62 27.08 -0.09
N TRP A 229 17.74 28.06 -0.36
CA TRP A 229 18.16 29.39 -0.81
C TRP A 229 18.76 30.26 0.30
N LEU A 230 18.41 29.96 1.55
CA LEU A 230 19.03 30.60 2.72
C LEU A 230 20.35 29.90 3.04
N ASP A 231 20.30 28.57 3.16
CA ASP A 231 21.44 27.74 3.51
C ASP A 231 21.15 26.25 3.18
N PRO A 232 21.97 25.60 2.32
CA PRO A 232 21.83 24.18 1.99
C PRO A 232 21.94 23.24 3.20
N ASP A 233 22.77 23.57 4.20
CA ASP A 233 22.98 22.72 5.37
C ASP A 233 21.74 22.68 6.26
N TRP A 234 21.09 23.84 6.45
CA TRP A 234 19.82 23.91 7.16
C TRP A 234 18.71 23.15 6.42
N ALA A 235 18.70 23.17 5.09
CA ALA A 235 17.74 22.39 4.30
C ALA A 235 17.95 20.88 4.45
N MET A 236 19.20 20.41 4.45
CA MET A 236 19.52 19.00 4.70
C MET A 236 19.17 18.58 6.14
N ALA A 237 19.49 19.42 7.14
CA ALA A 237 19.14 19.17 8.53
C ALA A 237 17.62 19.09 8.72
N PHE A 238 16.84 19.88 7.98
CA PHE A 238 15.37 19.86 8.01
C PHE A 238 14.79 18.50 7.62
N TRP A 239 15.45 17.73 6.75
CA TRP A 239 14.99 16.40 6.36
C TRP A 239 15.01 15.39 7.52
N LEU A 240 15.83 15.61 8.55
CA LEU A 240 15.85 14.77 9.75
C LEU A 240 14.51 14.78 10.50
N LEU A 241 13.67 15.81 10.30
CA LEU A 241 12.32 15.90 10.87
C LEU A 241 11.38 14.80 10.34
N LEU A 242 11.71 14.13 9.24
CA LEU A 242 10.93 12.99 8.73
C LEU A 242 10.88 11.82 9.74
N VAL A 243 11.92 11.66 10.56
CA VAL A 243 11.98 10.60 11.58
C VAL A 243 10.95 10.84 12.69
N PRO A 244 10.96 11.97 13.44
CA PRO A 244 9.96 12.22 14.47
C PRO A 244 8.56 12.41 13.88
N LEU A 245 8.42 13.03 12.70
CA LEU A 245 7.12 13.19 12.03
C LEU A 245 6.52 11.82 11.68
N GLY A 246 7.34 10.89 11.21
CA GLY A 246 6.93 9.51 10.95
C GLY A 246 6.48 8.76 12.21
N LEU A 247 7.09 9.02 13.36
CA LEU A 247 6.69 8.45 14.65
C LEU A 247 5.39 9.09 15.18
N ALA A 248 5.25 10.40 15.06
CA ALA A 248 4.07 11.14 15.51
C ALA A 248 2.82 10.73 14.72
N LEU A 249 2.93 10.60 13.39
CA LEU A 249 1.81 10.18 12.54
C LEU A 249 1.40 8.71 12.75
N ARG A 250 2.22 7.88 13.41
CA ARG A 250 1.88 6.49 13.75
C ARG A 250 1.02 6.35 15.01
N ARG A 251 0.93 7.40 15.83
CA ARG A 251 0.02 7.47 16.99
C ARG A 251 -1.35 7.97 16.57
#